data_AF-A0A061SID8-F1
#
_entry.id   AF-A0A061SID8-F1
#
_cell.length_a   1.000
_cell.length_b   1.000
_cell.length_c   1.000
_cell.angle_alpha   90.00
_cell.angle_beta   90.00
_cell.angle_gamma   90.00
#
_symmetry.space_group_name_H-M   'P 1'
#
loop_
_entity.id
_entity.type
_entity.pdbx_description
1 polymer ?
#
loop_
_entity_poly.entity_id
_entity_poly.type
_entity_poly.pdbx_seq_one_letter_code
_entity_poly.pdbx_strand_id
1 'polypeptide(L)'
;MSRTLCESFTNQVFKRELGEVHPGLFRRAVEQKRAENLLLSTSKVFRPAQAGGVLWTDIDRVEHRYLLTSTVGSAVAIYDSQIATTCKDGAQEHEALAVNRGDGHRYGVSGCCWYPVDTVNLWDTNRMLPACRWDLSARVNSVAMSPLVSSHCLVAAACDDSFARLCDPESGATTHTLAGHRDGVL
;
A
#
# COMPACT_ATOMS: atom_id res chain seq x y z
N MET A 1 9.73 -9.57 -35.00
CA MET A 1 10.37 -9.23 -33.71
C MET A 1 10.13 -10.24 -32.58
N SER A 2 9.17 -11.17 -32.66
CA SER A 2 8.85 -12.10 -31.55
C SER A 2 9.85 -13.28 -31.35
N ARG A 3 10.44 -13.84 -32.43
CA ARG A 3 11.32 -15.03 -32.32
C ARG A 3 12.64 -14.80 -31.58
N THR A 4 13.31 -13.68 -31.83
CA THR A 4 14.61 -13.34 -31.21
C THR A 4 14.50 -13.09 -29.71
N LEU A 5 13.38 -12.56 -29.22
CA LEU A 5 13.13 -12.36 -27.79
C LEU A 5 12.86 -13.68 -27.06
N CYS A 6 12.20 -14.63 -27.72
CA CYS A 6 11.94 -15.97 -27.19
C CYS A 6 13.24 -16.78 -27.06
N GLU A 7 14.08 -16.79 -28.09
CA GLU A 7 15.39 -17.46 -28.07
C GLU A 7 16.33 -16.87 -27.00
N SER A 8 16.33 -15.55 -26.84
CA SER A 8 17.10 -14.86 -25.80
C SER A 8 16.67 -15.26 -24.39
N PHE A 9 15.37 -15.42 -24.13
CA PHE A 9 14.87 -15.82 -22.81
C PHE A 9 15.20 -17.28 -22.50
N THR A 10 14.98 -18.19 -23.45
CA THR A 10 15.31 -19.62 -23.30
C THR A 10 16.80 -19.83 -23.03
N ASN A 11 17.67 -19.04 -23.68
CA ASN A 11 19.10 -19.07 -23.44
C ASN A 11 19.46 -18.60 -22.01
N GLN A 12 18.80 -17.57 -21.49
CA GLN A 12 19.00 -17.12 -20.10
C GLN A 12 18.54 -18.16 -19.07
N VAL A 13 17.43 -18.87 -19.33
CA VAL A 13 16.96 -19.97 -18.47
C VAL A 13 17.97 -21.12 -18.47
N PHE A 14 18.47 -21.50 -19.65
CA PHE A 14 19.46 -22.57 -19.79
C PHE A 14 20.78 -22.25 -19.05
N LYS A 15 21.26 -21.00 -19.15
CA LYS A 15 22.43 -20.52 -18.38
C LYS A 15 22.21 -20.55 -16.87
N ARG A 16 20.98 -20.34 -16.40
CA ARG A 16 20.61 -20.52 -14.99
C ARG A 16 20.69 -21.99 -14.58
N GLU A 17 20.17 -22.91 -15.41
CA GLU A 17 20.16 -24.35 -15.13
C GLU A 17 21.56 -24.97 -15.13
N LEU A 18 22.46 -24.48 -15.98
CA LEU A 18 23.88 -24.84 -15.98
C LEU A 18 24.68 -24.22 -14.82
N GLY A 19 24.08 -23.33 -14.04
CA GLY A 19 24.75 -22.64 -12.93
C GLY A 19 25.72 -21.54 -13.36
N GLU A 20 25.75 -21.16 -14.64
CA GLU A 20 26.60 -20.07 -15.16
C GLU A 20 26.16 -18.69 -14.63
N VAL A 21 24.88 -18.56 -14.24
CA VAL A 21 24.32 -17.32 -13.70
C VAL A 21 23.73 -17.56 -12.31
N HIS A 22 24.13 -16.73 -11.35
CA HIS A 22 23.60 -16.76 -10.00
C HIS A 22 22.07 -16.53 -10.01
N PRO A 23 21.26 -17.32 -9.27
CA PRO A 23 19.80 -17.22 -9.28
C PRO A 23 19.25 -15.81 -8.98
N GLY A 24 19.91 -15.06 -8.09
CA GLY A 24 19.53 -13.68 -7.77
C GLY A 24 19.73 -12.69 -8.94
N LEU A 25 20.81 -12.84 -9.71
CA LEU A 25 21.07 -11.99 -10.88
C LEU A 25 20.10 -12.33 -12.01
N PHE A 26 19.82 -13.62 -12.21
CA PHE A 26 18.81 -14.06 -13.16
C PHE A 26 17.42 -13.50 -12.82
N ARG A 27 16.99 -13.62 -11.55
CA ARG A 27 15.71 -13.07 -11.09
C ARG A 27 15.60 -11.57 -11.35
N ARG A 28 16.62 -10.79 -10.95
CA ARG A 28 16.67 -9.35 -11.16
C ARG A 28 16.61 -8.96 -12.65
N ALA A 29 17.30 -9.69 -13.51
CA ALA A 29 17.26 -9.45 -14.95
C ALA A 29 15.86 -9.69 -15.55
N VAL A 30 15.17 -10.76 -15.12
CA VAL A 30 13.79 -11.04 -15.54
C VAL A 30 12.82 -9.99 -15.00
N GLU A 31 12.95 -9.60 -13.74
CA GLU A 31 12.13 -8.56 -13.12
C GLU A 31 12.31 -7.21 -13.81
N GLN A 32 13.55 -6.81 -14.09
CA GLN A 32 13.87 -5.58 -14.83
C GLN A 32 13.23 -5.60 -16.22
N LYS A 33 13.38 -6.70 -16.97
CA LYS A 33 12.78 -6.83 -18.30
C LYS A 33 11.25 -6.78 -18.25
N ARG A 34 10.62 -7.33 -17.20
CA ARG A 34 9.17 -7.21 -16.98
C ARG A 34 8.76 -5.77 -16.67
N ALA A 35 9.53 -5.06 -15.85
CA ALA A 35 9.30 -3.65 -15.52
C ALA A 35 9.41 -2.74 -16.76
N GLU A 36 10.39 -2.99 -17.64
CA GLU A 36 10.58 -2.26 -18.89
C GLU A 36 9.44 -2.47 -19.91
N ASN A 37 8.71 -3.59 -19.80
CA ASN A 37 7.61 -3.95 -20.70
C ASN A 37 6.24 -3.88 -20.00
N LEU A 38 6.08 -3.03 -18.98
CA LEU A 38 4.81 -2.84 -18.30
C LEU A 38 3.78 -2.19 -19.24
N LEU A 39 2.60 -2.80 -19.29
CA LEU A 39 1.43 -2.29 -20.01
C LEU A 39 0.22 -2.32 -19.07
N LEU A 40 -0.78 -1.50 -19.37
CA LEU A 40 -2.04 -1.52 -18.64
C LEU A 40 -2.70 -2.89 -18.79
N SER A 41 -3.04 -3.52 -17.66
CA SER A 41 -3.76 -4.78 -17.68
C SER A 41 -5.19 -4.57 -18.14
N THR A 42 -5.62 -5.35 -19.13
CA THR A 42 -7.02 -5.40 -19.59
C THR A 42 -7.81 -6.53 -18.93
N SER A 43 -7.12 -7.44 -18.22
CA SER A 43 -7.72 -8.63 -17.63
C SER A 43 -7.98 -8.51 -16.13
N LYS A 44 -7.57 -7.41 -15.48
CA LYS A 44 -7.71 -7.26 -14.03
C LYS A 44 -8.31 -5.91 -13.70
N VAL A 45 -9.48 -5.93 -13.07
CA VAL A 45 -10.27 -4.74 -12.77
C VAL A 45 -10.65 -4.74 -11.30
N PHE A 46 -10.30 -3.67 -10.59
CA PHE A 46 -10.79 -3.43 -9.23
C PHE A 46 -12.06 -2.60 -9.29
N ARG A 47 -13.17 -3.14 -8.78
CA ARG A 47 -14.47 -2.46 -8.78
C ARG A 47 -14.50 -1.44 -7.64
N PRO A 48 -14.76 -0.15 -7.90
CA PRO A 48 -14.77 0.84 -6.85
C PRO A 48 -15.88 0.55 -5.84
N ALA A 49 -15.51 0.38 -4.58
CA ALA A 49 -16.45 0.12 -3.50
C ALA A 49 -17.36 1.32 -3.18
N GLN A 50 -16.92 2.53 -3.52
CA GLN A 50 -17.66 3.77 -3.30
C GLN A 50 -17.39 4.79 -4.41
N ALA A 51 -18.32 5.72 -4.59
CA ALA A 51 -18.16 6.84 -5.50
C ALA A 51 -17.15 7.86 -4.95
N GLY A 52 -16.11 8.17 -5.72
CA GLY A 52 -15.09 9.15 -5.36
C GLY A 52 -13.74 8.83 -5.99
N GLY A 53 -12.88 9.85 -6.07
CA GLY A 53 -11.48 9.64 -6.48
C GLY A 53 -10.73 8.83 -5.42
N VAL A 54 -9.84 7.95 -5.88
CA VAL A 54 -8.88 7.26 -5.01
C VAL A 54 -7.77 8.24 -4.66
N LEU A 55 -7.53 8.46 -3.37
CA LEU A 55 -6.50 9.37 -2.88
C LEU A 55 -5.19 8.65 -2.61
N TRP A 56 -5.26 7.45 -2.03
CA TRP A 56 -4.09 6.66 -1.67
C TRP A 56 -4.34 5.16 -1.88
N THR A 57 -3.27 4.42 -2.18
CA THR A 57 -3.30 2.96 -2.27
C THR A 57 -2.02 2.35 -1.69
N ASP A 58 -2.15 1.25 -0.93
CA ASP A 58 -1.03 0.51 -0.38
C ASP A 58 -1.28 -1.01 -0.47
N ILE A 59 -0.23 -1.79 -0.79
CA ILE A 59 -0.31 -3.24 -0.90
C ILE A 59 0.36 -3.85 0.32
N ASP A 60 -0.28 -4.87 0.89
CA ASP A 60 0.29 -5.63 2.00
C ASP A 60 1.67 -6.19 1.64
N ARG A 61 2.64 -5.94 2.53
CA ARG A 61 4.04 -6.29 2.33
C ARG A 61 4.37 -7.70 2.83
N VAL A 62 3.49 -8.30 3.64
CA VAL A 62 3.71 -9.64 4.20
C VAL A 62 3.14 -10.70 3.27
N GLU A 63 1.85 -10.62 2.92
CA GLU A 63 1.21 -11.62 2.07
C GLU A 63 1.19 -11.23 0.58
N HIS A 64 1.48 -9.97 0.25
CA HIS A 64 1.40 -9.44 -1.12
C HIS A 64 0.05 -9.74 -1.79
N ARG A 65 -1.01 -9.67 -0.99
CA ARG A 65 -2.36 -10.09 -1.38
C ARG A 65 -3.38 -8.98 -1.21
N TYR A 66 -3.40 -8.32 -0.05
CA TYR A 66 -4.43 -7.34 0.24
C TYR A 66 -4.03 -5.95 -0.25
N LEU A 67 -4.95 -5.29 -0.96
CA LEU A 67 -4.81 -3.91 -1.42
C LEU A 67 -5.71 -3.03 -0.56
N LEU A 68 -5.11 -2.02 0.08
CA LEU A 68 -5.80 -0.98 0.81
C LEU A 68 -5.96 0.24 -0.10
N THR A 69 -7.15 0.82 -0.13
CA THR A 69 -7.42 2.06 -0.87
C THR A 69 -8.17 3.04 0.00
N SER A 70 -7.86 4.33 -0.12
CA SER A 70 -8.64 5.40 0.48
C SER A 70 -9.31 6.26 -0.59
N THR A 71 -10.51 6.77 -0.28
CA THR A 71 -11.27 7.63 -1.18
C THR A 71 -11.46 9.02 -0.59
N VAL A 72 -11.81 9.98 -1.45
CA VAL A 72 -12.21 11.34 -1.02
C VAL A 72 -13.41 11.31 -0.07
N GLY A 73 -14.31 10.33 -0.21
CA GLY A 73 -15.52 10.17 0.59
C GLY A 73 -15.30 9.60 1.99
N SER A 74 -14.08 9.79 2.54
CA SER A 74 -13.62 9.31 3.86
C SER A 74 -13.67 7.79 4.07
N ALA A 75 -13.88 7.02 3.00
CA ALA A 75 -13.91 5.58 3.08
C ALA A 75 -12.54 4.96 2.80
N VAL A 76 -12.35 3.84 3.47
CA VAL A 76 -11.21 2.96 3.27
C VAL A 76 -11.76 1.60 2.87
N ALA A 77 -11.24 1.05 1.77
CA ALA A 77 -11.65 -0.24 1.24
C ALA A 77 -10.45 -1.18 1.11
N ILE A 78 -10.68 -2.45 1.42
CA ILE A 78 -9.71 -3.54 1.30
C ILE A 78 -10.15 -4.45 0.17
N TYR A 79 -9.23 -4.79 -0.74
CA TYR A 79 -9.46 -5.71 -1.85
C TYR A 79 -8.52 -6.91 -1.75
N ASP A 80 -8.98 -8.08 -2.18
CA ASP A 80 -8.10 -9.20 -2.48
C ASP A 80 -7.53 -9.01 -3.88
N SER A 81 -6.22 -8.87 -4.02
CA SER A 81 -5.59 -8.75 -5.34
C SER A 81 -5.40 -10.11 -6.02
N GLN A 82 -5.42 -11.23 -5.30
CA GLN A 82 -5.12 -12.55 -5.87
C GLN A 82 -6.39 -13.30 -6.26
N ILE A 83 -7.45 -13.17 -5.47
CA ILE A 83 -8.72 -13.86 -5.71
C ILE A 83 -9.72 -12.88 -6.32
N ALA A 84 -10.16 -13.18 -7.54
CA ALA A 84 -11.23 -12.45 -8.21
C ALA A 84 -12.60 -12.85 -7.63
N THR A 85 -13.50 -11.89 -7.44
CA THR A 85 -14.86 -12.17 -6.97
C THR A 85 -15.75 -12.64 -8.12
N THR A 86 -15.55 -12.08 -9.31
CA THR A 86 -16.28 -12.47 -10.53
C THR A 86 -15.34 -12.46 -11.74
N CYS A 87 -15.62 -13.29 -12.73
CA CYS A 87 -15.00 -13.21 -14.04
C CYS A 87 -16.07 -12.85 -15.08
N LYS A 88 -15.93 -11.69 -15.73
CA LYS A 88 -16.82 -11.26 -16.84
C LYS A 88 -15.97 -10.95 -18.06
N ASP A 89 -16.37 -11.46 -19.22
CA ASP A 89 -15.70 -11.21 -20.51
C ASP A 89 -14.18 -11.49 -20.50
N GLY A 90 -13.74 -12.47 -19.71
CA GLY A 90 -12.32 -12.82 -19.54
C GLY A 90 -11.53 -11.90 -18.61
N ALA A 91 -12.15 -10.85 -18.06
CA ALA A 91 -11.57 -9.99 -17.03
C ALA A 91 -11.93 -10.50 -15.63
N GLN A 92 -10.92 -10.55 -14.76
CA GLN A 92 -11.03 -10.78 -13.34
C GLN A 92 -11.44 -9.48 -12.64
N GLU A 93 -12.63 -9.50 -12.06
CA GLU A 93 -13.16 -8.40 -11.26
C GLU A 93 -12.91 -8.68 -9.79
N HIS A 94 -12.38 -7.68 -9.10
CA HIS A 94 -12.08 -7.71 -7.68
C HIS A 94 -12.94 -6.68 -6.96
N GLU A 95 -13.93 -7.14 -6.21
CA GLU A 95 -14.75 -6.29 -5.34
C GLU A 95 -14.11 -6.15 -3.95
N ALA A 96 -14.50 -5.10 -3.21
CA ALA A 96 -13.95 -4.86 -1.88
C ALA A 96 -14.44 -5.92 -0.88
N LEU A 97 -13.49 -6.53 -0.17
CA LEU A 97 -13.75 -7.44 0.95
C LEU A 97 -14.36 -6.71 2.14
N ALA A 98 -13.87 -5.50 2.41
CA ALA A 98 -14.30 -4.68 3.54
C ALA A 98 -14.28 -3.20 3.16
N VAL A 99 -15.25 -2.44 3.68
CA VAL A 99 -15.38 -1.00 3.42
C VAL A 99 -15.78 -0.30 4.71
N ASN A 100 -14.95 0.62 5.20
CA ASN A 100 -15.37 1.50 6.29
C ASN A 100 -16.20 2.64 5.72
N ARG A 101 -17.43 2.81 6.21
CA ARG A 101 -18.39 3.81 5.70
C ARG A 101 -18.59 4.99 6.66
N GLY A 102 -17.51 5.54 7.21
CA GLY A 102 -17.51 6.90 7.76
C GLY A 102 -17.62 7.06 9.26
N ASP A 103 -17.51 5.99 10.06
CA ASP A 103 -17.56 6.12 11.53
C ASP A 103 -16.26 6.63 12.17
N GLY A 104 -15.19 6.81 11.38
CA GLY A 104 -13.89 7.29 11.89
C GLY A 104 -13.41 8.64 11.35
N HIS A 105 -13.72 9.00 10.10
CA HIS A 105 -13.14 10.16 9.42
C HIS A 105 -14.21 11.13 8.90
N ARG A 106 -14.14 12.38 9.39
CA ARG A 106 -15.02 13.49 8.97
C ARG A 106 -14.63 14.10 7.61
N TYR A 107 -13.37 13.92 7.20
CA TYR A 107 -12.79 14.49 5.97
C TYR A 107 -12.08 13.39 5.16
N GLY A 108 -11.71 13.68 3.92
CA GLY A 108 -11.00 12.75 3.05
C GLY A 108 -9.71 12.22 3.68
N VAL A 109 -9.44 10.92 3.49
CA VAL A 109 -8.29 10.23 4.10
C VAL A 109 -7.06 10.46 3.25
N SER A 110 -6.15 11.30 3.73
CA SER A 110 -4.96 11.74 3.00
C SER A 110 -3.88 10.67 2.85
N GLY A 111 -3.89 9.63 3.69
CA GLY A 111 -2.97 8.50 3.57
C GLY A 111 -3.40 7.29 4.40
N CYS A 112 -3.04 6.10 3.93
CA CYS A 112 -3.23 4.85 4.66
C CYS A 112 -2.03 3.91 4.43
N CYS A 113 -1.60 3.19 5.46
CA CYS A 113 -0.47 2.28 5.37
C CYS A 113 -0.74 1.00 6.16
N TRP A 114 -0.24 -0.13 5.65
CA TRP A 114 -0.25 -1.39 6.40
C TRP A 114 0.72 -1.32 7.58
N TYR A 115 0.29 -1.83 8.73
CA TYR A 115 1.14 -1.92 9.92
C TYR A 115 2.16 -3.06 9.72
N PRO A 116 3.47 -2.81 9.88
CA PRO A 116 4.52 -3.75 9.47
C PRO A 116 4.73 -4.93 10.43
N VAL A 117 4.13 -4.91 11.63
CA VAL A 117 4.32 -5.94 12.67
C VAL A 117 2.97 -6.33 13.23
N ASP A 118 2.61 -7.61 13.28
CA ASP A 118 1.24 -8.07 13.57
C ASP A 118 0.78 -7.93 15.06
N THR A 119 1.27 -6.95 15.82
CA THR A 119 1.15 -6.96 17.30
C THR A 119 0.60 -5.72 17.99
N VAL A 120 0.30 -4.60 17.33
CA VAL A 120 -0.38 -3.47 18.02
C VAL A 120 -1.34 -2.75 17.06
N ASN A 121 -2.60 -2.62 17.48
CA ASN A 121 -3.71 -2.26 16.61
C ASN A 121 -3.67 -0.82 16.08
N LEU A 122 -3.75 -0.68 14.74
CA LEU A 122 -4.29 0.50 14.06
C LEU A 122 -5.21 0.03 12.93
N TRP A 123 -6.52 0.26 13.12
CA TRP A 123 -7.66 -0.36 12.42
C TRP A 123 -7.69 -1.90 12.50
N ASP A 124 -8.63 -2.46 13.26
CA ASP A 124 -8.90 -3.90 13.22
C ASP A 124 -9.49 -4.23 11.85
N THR A 125 -8.76 -4.91 10.97
CA THR A 125 -9.21 -5.28 9.63
C THR A 125 -10.41 -6.24 9.64
N ASN A 126 -10.61 -6.99 10.74
CA ASN A 126 -11.76 -7.88 10.89
C ASN A 126 -13.01 -7.12 11.34
N ARG A 127 -12.86 -6.06 12.15
CA ARG A 127 -13.99 -5.28 12.68
C ARG A 127 -14.21 -3.94 11.98
N MET A 128 -13.24 -3.48 11.19
CA MET A 128 -13.20 -2.17 10.56
C MET A 128 -13.44 -1.01 11.53
N LEU A 129 -12.90 -1.13 12.77
CA LEU A 129 -13.03 -0.13 13.83
C LEU A 129 -11.68 0.53 14.13
N PRO A 130 -11.65 1.84 14.45
CA PRO A 130 -10.44 2.55 14.81
C PRO A 130 -9.95 2.05 16.18
N ALA A 131 -8.68 1.63 16.24
CA ALA A 131 -8.09 1.09 17.46
C ALA A 131 -7.32 2.14 18.27
N CYS A 132 -6.75 3.15 17.61
CA CYS A 132 -6.13 4.31 18.25
C CYS A 132 -6.49 5.57 17.45
N ARG A 133 -6.64 6.69 18.14
CA ARG A 133 -6.96 7.99 17.55
C ARG A 133 -6.15 9.07 18.24
N TRP A 134 -5.51 9.91 17.43
CA TRP A 134 -4.84 11.12 17.88
C TRP A 134 -5.62 12.35 17.42
N ASP A 135 -5.93 13.25 18.36
CA ASP A 135 -6.48 14.56 18.01
C ASP A 135 -5.30 15.52 17.79
N LEU A 136 -4.93 15.68 16.51
CA LEU A 136 -3.91 16.63 16.08
C LEU A 136 -4.54 18.00 15.85
N SER A 137 -3.84 19.07 16.24
CA SER A 137 -4.33 20.45 16.15
C SER A 137 -4.39 21.01 14.72
N ALA A 138 -3.87 20.27 13.74
CA ALA A 138 -3.81 20.65 12.35
C ALA A 138 -4.18 19.46 11.44
N ARG A 139 -4.56 19.77 10.20
CA ARG A 139 -4.90 18.75 9.20
C ARG A 139 -3.67 17.94 8.84
N VAL A 140 -3.86 16.62 8.74
CA VAL A 140 -2.82 15.68 8.30
C VAL A 140 -2.89 15.49 6.79
N ASN A 141 -1.79 15.74 6.10
CA ASN A 141 -1.66 15.58 4.65
C ASN A 141 -1.06 14.23 4.28
N SER A 142 -0.13 13.74 5.08
CA SER A 142 0.54 12.48 4.80
C SER A 142 0.91 11.77 6.10
N VAL A 143 0.94 10.45 6.02
CA VAL A 143 1.33 9.58 7.11
C VAL A 143 2.33 8.54 6.60
N ALA A 144 3.34 8.25 7.41
CA ALA A 144 4.35 7.26 7.08
C ALA A 144 4.75 6.48 8.33
N MET A 145 5.06 5.19 8.14
CA MET A 145 5.63 4.33 9.16
C MET A 145 6.93 3.71 8.65
N SER A 146 7.86 3.46 9.57
CA SER A 146 9.07 2.70 9.23
C SER A 146 8.67 1.28 8.81
N PRO A 147 9.14 0.78 7.65
CA PRO A 147 8.90 -0.60 7.25
C PRO A 147 9.82 -1.60 7.94
N LEU A 148 10.83 -1.10 8.65
CA LEU A 148 11.75 -1.91 9.42
C LEU A 148 11.14 -2.18 10.80
N VAL A 149 11.01 -3.45 11.15
CA VAL A 149 10.63 -3.88 12.49
C VAL A 149 11.71 -3.41 13.46
N SER A 150 11.36 -2.46 14.32
CA SER A 150 12.23 -1.91 15.34
C SER A 150 11.54 -1.96 16.70
N SER A 151 12.28 -1.72 17.78
CA SER A 151 11.72 -1.64 19.14
C SER A 151 10.70 -0.51 19.32
N HIS A 152 10.64 0.45 18.39
CA HIS A 152 9.66 1.54 18.40
C HIS A 152 8.96 1.62 17.03
N CYS A 153 7.63 1.56 17.03
CA CYS A 153 6.80 1.68 15.83
C CYS A 153 6.15 3.07 15.77
N LEU A 154 6.93 4.10 15.47
CA LEU A 154 6.41 5.47 15.37
C LEU A 154 5.68 5.70 14.05
N VAL A 155 4.53 6.36 14.13
CA VAL A 155 3.77 6.91 12.99
C VAL A 155 4.19 8.36 12.81
N ALA A 156 4.76 8.70 11.67
CA ALA A 156 5.01 10.08 11.30
C ALA A 156 3.76 10.68 10.62
N ALA A 157 3.27 11.80 11.14
CA ALA A 157 2.15 12.56 10.60
C ALA A 157 2.63 13.96 10.15
N ALA A 158 2.55 14.21 8.84
CA ALA A 158 2.83 15.49 8.23
C ALA A 158 1.59 16.38 8.30
N CYS A 159 1.73 17.56 8.91
CA CYS A 159 0.62 18.47 9.18
C CYS A 159 0.75 19.80 8.42
N ASP A 160 -0.39 20.46 8.22
CA ASP A 160 -0.48 21.78 7.59
C ASP A 160 0.25 22.89 8.37
N ASP A 161 0.43 22.72 9.69
CA ASP A 161 1.05 23.72 10.56
C ASP A 161 2.58 23.72 10.51
N SER A 162 3.19 23.21 9.43
CA SER A 162 4.63 23.08 9.20
C SER A 162 5.37 22.15 10.18
N PHE A 163 4.65 21.48 11.05
CA PHE A 163 5.20 20.51 11.99
C PHE A 163 4.96 19.08 11.50
N ALA A 164 5.98 18.24 11.61
CA ALA A 164 5.81 16.79 11.52
C ALA A 164 5.74 16.22 12.94
N ARG A 165 4.74 15.38 13.22
CA ARG A 165 4.53 14.79 14.54
C ARG A 165 4.82 13.30 14.49
N LEU A 166 5.49 12.76 15.50
CA LEU A 166 5.67 11.34 15.69
C LEU A 166 4.70 10.87 16.77
N CYS A 167 3.88 9.88 16.43
CA CYS A 167 2.89 9.29 17.31
C CYS A 167 3.27 7.84 17.58
N ASP A 168 3.21 7.43 18.84
CA ASP A 168 3.43 6.06 19.25
C ASP A 168 2.08 5.36 19.47
N PRO A 169 1.76 4.30 18.70
CA PRO A 169 0.52 3.54 18.85
C PRO A 169 0.46 2.71 20.13
N GLU A 170 1.61 2.34 20.72
CA GLU A 170 1.63 1.54 21.95
C GLU A 170 1.21 2.37 23.16
N SER A 171 1.74 3.58 23.29
CA SER A 171 1.37 4.52 24.35
C SER A 171 0.14 5.37 24.03
N GLY A 172 -0.27 5.45 22.76
CA GLY A 172 -1.31 6.35 22.28
C GLY A 172 -0.92 7.82 22.34
N ALA A 173 0.35 8.14 22.62
CA ALA A 173 0.83 9.50 22.79
C ALA A 173 1.55 10.04 21.54
N THR A 174 1.49 11.36 21.35
CA THR A 174 2.36 12.07 20.42
C THR A 174 3.72 12.26 21.10
N THR A 175 4.74 11.52 20.67
CA THR A 175 6.05 11.48 21.32
C THR A 175 6.92 12.69 20.98
N HIS A 176 6.91 13.12 19.72
CA HIS A 176 7.77 14.22 19.26
C HIS A 176 7.10 15.12 18.23
N THR A 177 7.47 16.40 18.26
CA THR A 177 7.12 17.38 17.22
C THR A 177 8.42 17.88 16.59
N LEU A 178 8.59 17.59 15.30
CA LEU A 178 9.72 18.01 14.49
C LEU A 178 9.37 19.35 13.83
N ALA A 179 10.11 20.39 14.21
CA ALA A 179 10.01 21.72 13.65
C ALA A 179 11.16 21.97 12.66
N GLY A 180 10.90 22.73 11.60
CA GLY A 180 11.95 23.10 10.64
C GLY A 180 11.43 23.36 9.23
N HIS A 181 10.27 22.82 8.87
CA HIS A 181 9.60 23.18 7.63
C HIS A 181 9.05 24.61 7.75
N ARG A 182 9.14 25.37 6.66
CA ARG A 182 8.70 26.78 6.60
C ARG A 182 7.27 26.93 6.07
N ASP A 183 6.68 25.83 5.64
CA ASP A 183 5.35 25.73 5.05
C ASP A 183 4.74 24.36 5.39
N GLY A 184 3.48 24.14 5.03
CA GLY A 184 2.76 22.89 5.25
C GLY A 184 3.51 21.69 4.70
N VAL A 185 3.58 20.62 5.49
CA VAL A 185 4.25 19.37 5.08
C VAL A 185 3.22 18.53 4.33
N LEU A 186 3.51 18.22 3.06
CA LEU A 186 2.66 17.45 2.15
C LEU A 186 3.17 16.02 1.98
#